data_AF-A0A940SBA3-F1
#
_entry.id   AF-A0A940SBA3-F1
#
_cell.length_a   1.000
_cell.length_b   1.000
_cell.length_c   1.000
_cell.angle_alpha   90.00
_cell.angle_beta   90.00
_cell.angle_gamma   90.00
#
_symmetry.space_group_name_H-M   'P 1'
#
loop_
_entity.id
_entity.type
_entity.pdbx_description
1 polymer ?
#
loop_
_entity_poly.entity_id
_entity_poly.type
_entity_poly.pdbx_seq_one_letter_code
_entity_poly.pdbx_strand_id
1 'polypeptide(L)'
;MQLGDAAQPHAGLLATRSPTKLRPLGRRPVILQQYCCRVCDTNWLLEQDPLEPEHAEWICLYQAANILDPVSVVHQRTRSSVPAVNAGQSRTSGDAQADALSHRFA
;
A
#
# COMPACT_ATOMS: atom_id res chain seq x y z
N MET A 1 -8.89 -1.02 -13.97
CA MET A 1 -7.88 -1.07 -12.89
C MET A 1 -7.54 0.36 -12.52
N GLN A 2 -8.18 0.91 -11.48
CA GLN A 2 -7.87 2.25 -10.95
C GLN A 2 -6.86 2.07 -9.82
N LEU A 3 -5.56 2.15 -10.12
CA LEU A 3 -4.53 2.47 -9.13
C LEU A 3 -4.59 3.99 -8.96
N GLY A 4 -5.50 4.50 -8.12
CA GLY A 4 -5.88 5.91 -8.20
C GLY A 4 -6.24 6.60 -6.90
N ASP A 5 -5.92 6.02 -5.73
CA ASP A 5 -5.75 6.84 -4.54
C ASP A 5 -4.27 7.18 -4.44
N ALA A 6 -3.95 8.47 -4.63
CA ALA A 6 -2.59 8.99 -4.52
C ALA A 6 -2.11 8.77 -3.08
N ALA A 7 -1.52 7.61 -2.83
CA ALA A 7 -0.99 7.26 -1.54
C ALA A 7 0.09 8.29 -1.19
N GLN A 8 -0.16 9.09 -0.15
CA GLN A 8 0.83 10.04 0.34
C GLN A 8 1.79 9.32 1.29
N PRO A 9 3.10 9.58 1.20
CA PRO A 9 4.04 9.04 2.17
C PRO A 9 3.83 9.65 3.55
N HIS A 10 4.12 8.88 4.60
CA HIS A 10 4.20 9.40 5.96
C HIS A 10 5.43 10.31 6.12
N ALA A 11 5.42 11.22 7.11
CA ALA A 11 6.53 12.13 7.36
C ALA A 11 7.89 11.46 7.68
N GLY A 12 7.88 10.21 8.16
CA GLY A 12 9.09 9.46 8.57
C GLY A 12 9.86 8.78 7.43
N LEU A 13 10.01 9.42 6.28
CA LEU A 13 10.77 8.88 5.14
C LEU A 13 12.28 9.09 5.32
N LEU A 14 13.06 8.02 5.16
CA LEU A 14 14.52 8.11 5.03
C LEU A 14 14.97 7.63 3.66
N ALA A 15 15.86 8.40 3.02
CA ALA A 15 16.51 8.00 1.78
C ALA A 15 17.37 6.75 2.02
N THR A 16 17.20 5.71 1.20
CA THR A 16 17.88 4.42 1.38
C THR A 16 19.07 4.22 0.44
N ARG A 17 19.10 4.93 -0.70
CA ARG A 17 20.14 4.84 -1.74
C ARG A 17 20.47 6.21 -2.30
N SER A 18 21.56 6.32 -3.06
CA SER A 18 21.84 7.53 -3.83
C SER A 18 20.79 7.74 -4.93
N PRO A 19 20.42 9.00 -5.24
CA PRO A 19 19.50 9.27 -6.34
C PRO A 19 20.08 8.77 -7.66
N THR A 20 19.22 8.25 -8.53
CA THR A 20 19.59 7.74 -9.85
C THR A 20 18.98 8.62 -10.93
N LYS A 21 19.81 9.17 -11.82
CA LYS A 21 19.33 9.94 -12.97
C LYS A 21 19.08 9.02 -14.15
N LEU A 22 17.84 8.97 -14.61
CA LEU A 22 17.44 8.24 -15.80
C LEU A 22 17.24 9.20 -16.97
N ARG A 23 17.56 8.73 -18.18
CA ARG A 23 17.26 9.42 -19.45
C ARG A 23 16.47 8.47 -20.33
N PRO A 24 15.16 8.31 -20.09
CA PRO A 24 14.34 7.44 -20.91
C PRO A 24 14.33 7.94 -22.35
N LEU A 25 14.35 7.02 -23.32
CA LEU A 25 14.36 7.38 -24.73
C LEU A 25 13.09 8.16 -25.10
N GLY A 26 13.27 9.32 -25.73
CA GLY A 26 12.15 10.17 -26.16
C GLY A 26 11.36 10.83 -25.03
N ARG A 27 11.82 10.76 -23.77
CA ARG A 27 11.22 11.46 -22.63
C ARG A 27 12.23 12.38 -21.93
N ARG A 28 11.73 13.25 -21.07
CA ARG A 28 12.58 14.10 -20.23
C ARG A 28 13.37 13.25 -19.23
N PRO A 29 14.62 13.63 -18.91
CA PRO A 29 15.36 13.01 -17.83
C PRO A 29 14.60 13.11 -16.51
N VAL A 30 14.66 12.07 -15.70
CA VAL A 30 14.08 12.06 -14.35
C VAL A 30 15.13 11.65 -13.32
N ILE A 31 14.96 12.10 -12.09
CA ILE A 31 15.73 11.65 -10.93
C ILE A 31 14.82 10.76 -10.10
N LEU A 32 15.30 9.56 -9.82
CA LEU A 32 14.64 8.60 -8.94
C LEU A 32 15.36 8.54 -7.60
N GLN A 33 14.62 8.75 -6.51
CA GLN A 33 15.12 8.62 -5.15
C GLN A 33 14.29 7.59 -4.38
N GLN A 34 14.98 6.59 -3.81
CA GLN A 34 14.33 5.58 -2.97
C GLN A 34 14.27 6.03 -1.52
N TYR A 35 13.13 5.78 -0.89
CA TYR A 35 12.87 6.03 0.52
C TYR A 35 12.28 4.80 1.19
N CYS A 36 12.51 4.68 2.50
CA CYS A 36 11.81 3.73 3.36
C CYS A 36 11.21 4.49 4.54
N CYS A 37 9.94 4.22 4.83
CA CYS A 37 9.24 4.80 5.96
C CYS A 37 9.64 4.09 7.26
N ARG A 38 10.18 4.82 8.24
CA ARG A 38 10.56 4.24 9.54
C ARG A 38 9.39 3.92 10.47
N VAL A 39 8.17 4.33 10.10
CA VAL A 39 6.97 4.08 10.90
C VAL A 39 6.26 2.80 10.50
N CYS A 40 6.34 2.41 9.23
CA CYS A 40 5.59 1.27 8.69
C CYS A 40 6.38 0.38 7.72
N ASP A 41 7.67 0.65 7.56
CA ASP A 41 8.61 -0.06 6.69
C ASP A 41 8.19 -0.12 5.21
N THR A 42 7.24 0.73 4.81
CA THR A 42 6.83 0.88 3.41
C THR A 42 7.94 1.58 2.63
N ASN A 43 8.32 0.97 1.52
CA ASN A 43 9.22 1.52 0.53
C ASN A 43 8.47 2.44 -0.41
N TRP A 44 9.12 3.55 -0.74
CA TRP A 44 8.61 4.61 -1.59
C TRP A 44 9.66 4.97 -2.63
N LEU A 45 9.20 5.34 -3.81
CA LEU A 45 10.02 5.87 -4.88
C LEU A 45 9.52 7.28 -5.21
N LEU A 46 10.43 8.24 -5.19
CA LEU A 46 10.17 9.61 -5.62
C LEU A 46 10.74 9.79 -7.02
N GLU A 47 9.88 10.14 -7.97
CA GLU A 47 10.27 10.53 -9.33
C GLU A 47 10.19 12.06 -9.45
N GLN A 48 11.25 12.67 -9.97
CA GLN A 48 11.36 14.12 -10.12
C GLN A 48 11.87 14.47 -11.52
N ASP A 49 11.18 15.38 -12.23
CA ASP A 49 11.77 16.08 -13.37
C ASP A 49 12.68 17.21 -12.80
N PRO A 50 13.98 17.23 -13.11
CA PRO A 50 14.87 18.31 -12.69
C PRO A 50 14.45 19.70 -13.15
N LEU A 51 13.63 19.80 -14.20
CA LEU A 51 13.10 21.05 -14.72
C LEU A 51 11.80 21.50 -14.04
N GLU A 52 11.09 20.56 -13.41
CA GLU A 52 9.76 20.79 -12.79
C GLU A 52 9.69 20.06 -11.43
N PRO A 53 10.52 20.46 -10.45
CA PRO A 53 10.63 19.77 -9.16
C PRO A 53 9.34 19.82 -8.33
N GLU A 54 8.45 20.79 -8.58
CA GLU A 54 7.14 20.88 -7.95
C GLU A 54 6.16 19.79 -8.38
N HIS A 55 6.42 19.12 -9.51
CA HIS A 55 5.61 18.02 -10.04
C HIS A 55 6.16 16.64 -9.68
N ALA A 56 6.84 16.53 -8.53
CA ALA A 56 7.39 15.27 -8.07
C ALA A 56 6.29 14.23 -7.78
N GLU A 57 6.46 13.01 -8.29
CA GLU A 57 5.52 11.92 -8.12
C GLU A 57 6.01 10.90 -7.09
N TRP A 58 5.10 10.48 -6.21
CA TRP A 58 5.35 9.43 -5.22
C TRP A 58 4.73 8.11 -5.65
N ILE A 59 5.55 7.07 -5.66
CA ILE A 59 5.14 5.71 -6.00
C ILE A 59 5.33 4.84 -4.76
N CYS A 60 4.22 4.25 -4.28
CA CYS A 60 4.25 3.29 -3.17
C CYS A 60 4.71 1.92 -3.67
N LEU A 61 5.78 1.38 -3.09
CA LEU A 61 6.31 0.06 -3.41
C LEU A 61 5.94 -1.01 -2.36
N TYR A 62 5.21 -0.66 -1.30
CA TYR A 62 4.94 -1.57 -0.18
C TYR A 62 6.25 -2.15 0.38
N GLN A 63 6.44 -3.46 0.37
CA GLN A 63 7.67 -4.11 0.84
C GLN A 63 8.68 -4.39 -0.30
N ALA A 64 8.33 -4.09 -1.56
CA ALA A 64 9.23 -4.28 -2.70
C ALA A 64 10.38 -3.27 -2.66
N ALA A 65 11.57 -3.65 -3.13
CA ALA A 65 12.74 -2.77 -3.17
C ALA A 65 12.81 -1.96 -4.48
N ASN A 66 12.17 -2.44 -5.54
CA ASN A 66 12.03 -1.73 -6.82
C ASN A 66 10.75 -2.17 -7.58
N ILE A 67 10.40 -1.45 -8.64
CA ILE A 67 9.17 -1.67 -9.44
C ILE A 67 9.13 -3.01 -10.19
N LEU A 68 10.29 -3.66 -10.39
CA LEU A 68 10.39 -4.94 -11.08
C LEU A 68 10.29 -6.12 -10.11
N ASP A 69 10.35 -5.87 -8.79
CA ASP A 69 10.20 -6.93 -7.81
C ASP A 69 8.74 -7.41 -7.78
N PRO A 70 8.51 -8.73 -7.67
CA PRO A 70 7.16 -9.26 -7.55
C PRO A 70 6.53 -8.80 -6.23
N VAL A 71 5.53 -7.93 -6.31
CA VAL A 71 4.70 -7.58 -5.16
C VAL A 71 3.82 -8.79 -4.85
N SER A 72 4.12 -9.52 -3.76
CA SER A 72 3.28 -10.67 -3.43
C SER A 72 1.85 -10.20 -3.13
N VAL A 73 0.86 -10.95 -3.61
CA VAL A 73 -0.58 -10.62 -3.59
C VAL A 73 -1.10 -10.28 -2.17
N VAL A 74 -0.39 -10.72 -1.14
CA VAL A 74 -0.69 -10.46 0.28
C VAL A 74 -0.54 -8.97 0.63
N HIS A 75 0.35 -8.24 -0.04
CA HIS A 75 0.68 -6.85 0.31
C HIS A 75 -0.34 -5.82 -0.15
N GLN A 76 -1.24 -6.18 -1.08
CA GLN A 76 -2.37 -5.30 -1.46
C GLN A 76 -3.43 -5.20 -0.35
N ARG A 77 -3.41 -6.12 0.63
CA ARG A 77 -4.42 -6.18 1.68
C ARG A 77 -4.07 -5.41 2.95
N THR A 78 -2.83 -4.92 3.10
CA THR A 78 -2.36 -4.54 4.43
C THR A 78 -2.74 -3.14 4.92
N ARG A 79 -3.30 -2.23 4.11
CA ARG A 79 -3.83 -0.93 4.64
C ARG A 79 -5.02 -0.34 3.88
N SER A 80 -6.11 -1.10 3.77
CA SER A 80 -7.46 -0.52 3.68
C SER A 80 -8.36 -1.15 4.74
N SER A 81 -7.96 -1.00 6.00
CA SER A 81 -8.79 -1.34 7.15
C SER A 81 -8.77 -0.15 8.09
N VAL A 82 -9.59 0.87 7.80
CA VAL A 82 -10.05 1.78 8.86
C VAL A 82 -10.93 0.94 9.79
N PRO A 83 -10.66 0.83 11.09
CA PRO A 83 -11.63 0.28 12.02
C PRO A 83 -12.66 1.38 12.30
N ALA A 84 -13.80 1.34 11.60
CA ALA A 84 -14.94 2.16 11.98
C ALA A 84 -15.61 1.51 13.19
N VAL A 85 -15.45 2.16 14.34
CA VAL A 85 -16.04 1.83 15.64
C VAL A 85 -17.55 2.11 15.61
N ASN A 86 -18.33 1.10 16.02
CA ASN A 86 -19.71 1.09 16.57
C ASN A 86 -20.73 2.17 16.15
N ALA A 87 -21.83 1.72 15.55
CA ALA A 87 -23.17 2.22 15.84
C ALA A 87 -24.24 1.15 15.56
N GLY A 88 -25.00 0.74 16.58
CA GLY A 88 -26.27 0.03 16.41
C GLY A 88 -26.41 -1.33 17.09
N GLN A 89 -26.24 -1.40 18.42
CA GLN A 89 -26.95 -2.41 19.20
C GLN A 89 -28.46 -2.13 19.10
N SER A 90 -29.17 -2.95 18.35
CA SER A 90 -30.62 -3.14 18.54
C SER A 90 -30.86 -4.60 18.83
N ARG A 91 -31.16 -4.85 20.10
CA ARG A 91 -31.70 -6.10 20.62
C ARG A 91 -33.04 -6.39 19.95
N THR A 92 -33.24 -7.59 19.41
CA THR A 92 -34.55 -8.25 19.43
C THR A 92 -34.35 -9.75 19.52
N SER A 93 -34.90 -10.31 20.59
CA SER A 93 -35.10 -11.71 20.92
C SER A 93 -35.83 -12.48 19.80
N GLY A 94 -35.57 -13.78 19.68
CA GLY A 94 -36.33 -14.67 18.80
C GLY A 94 -35.75 -16.08 18.71
N ASP A 95 -36.16 -16.90 19.67
CA ASP A 95 -36.19 -18.37 19.81
C ASP A 95 -35.72 -19.33 18.69
N ALA A 96 -35.19 -20.46 19.20
CA ALA A 96 -35.18 -21.83 18.65
C ALA A 96 -34.29 -22.06 17.40
N GLN A 97 -33.47 -23.11 17.30
CA GLN A 97 -33.63 -24.47 17.78
C GLN A 97 -32.23 -25.12 17.72
N ALA A 98 -31.79 -25.69 18.83
CA ALA A 98 -30.66 -26.60 18.86
C ALA A 98 -31.11 -27.91 18.22
N ASP A 99 -30.47 -28.31 17.13
CA ASP A 99 -30.55 -29.69 16.67
C ASP A 99 -29.14 -30.28 16.62
N ALA A 100 -28.93 -31.21 17.54
CA ALA A 100 -27.74 -32.02 17.69
C ALA A 100 -28.12 -33.43 17.25
N LEU A 101 -27.38 -34.02 16.31
CA LEU A 101 -27.19 -35.47 16.09
C LEU A 101 -26.43 -35.60 14.75
N SER A 102 -25.16 -36.03 14.66
CA SER A 102 -24.51 -37.28 15.09
C SER A 102 -24.15 -38.14 13.87
N HIS A 103 -22.84 -38.45 13.76
CA HIS A 103 -22.22 -39.57 13.03
C HIS A 103 -22.30 -39.53 11.49
N ARG A 104 -21.28 -39.89 10.71
CA ARG A 104 -20.38 -41.05 10.83
C ARG A 104 -19.23 -40.90 9.83
N PHE A 105 -18.06 -41.41 10.19
CA PHE A 105 -16.93 -41.67 9.30
C PHE A 105 -17.26 -42.81 8.32
N ALA A 106 -16.75 -42.70 7.10
CA ALA A 106 -16.32 -43.82 6.26
C ALA A 106 -15.09 -43.35 5.48
#